data_AF-D7MY65-F1
#
_entry.id   AF-D7MY65-F1
#
_cell.length_a   1.000
_cell.length_b   1.000
_cell.length_c   1.000
_cell.angle_alpha   90.00
_cell.angle_beta   90.00
_cell.angle_gamma   90.00
#
_symmetry.space_group_name_H-M   'P 1'
#
loop_
_entity.id
_entity.type
_entity.pdbx_description
1 polymer ?
#
loop_
_entity_poly.entity_id
_entity_poly.type
_entity_poly.pdbx_seq_one_letter_code
_entity_poly.pdbx_strand_id
1 'polypeptide(L)'
;MAATKALGFVLPTGLFIQPSLNRRGGVRVSVFQCSVSSLTSTGTDFPISLFALFDLFPELWIEIGLLEKPWSSYNARLVLEDGSMWSAKSFGASGTRVAELVFNTSLTGYQEILTDPSYAGQFVLMTNPQIGNTGVNPDDEESRQCFLVIRSLSISTSNWRCTKTLGDYLAERNIMGIYDLDTRVIAYDFGIKQNILRRLASYGCEITVVPSTWPAAEALKMNPDGILFSNGPGDPSAVPYAVETVKELLGKVPVYGICMGHQLLGQALGGKTYKMKFGHHGGNHPVCNNRTGHVEISAQNHNYAVDPASLPSGVEVTHVNLNDGSCAGLSFPAMNVMSLQYHPEASPGPHDSDNGITLFFSLLSGNYQNAKAMH
;
A
#
# COMPACT_ATOMS: atom_id res chain seq x y z
N MET A 1 -26.78 -34.88 -15.79
CA MET A 1 -26.68 -33.47 -15.34
C MET A 1 -25.36 -32.92 -15.86
N ALA A 2 -25.34 -31.69 -16.38
CA ALA A 2 -24.14 -31.10 -16.98
C ALA A 2 -23.20 -30.48 -15.93
N ALA A 3 -21.93 -30.29 -16.30
CA ALA A 3 -20.90 -29.77 -15.41
C ALA A 3 -20.34 -28.42 -15.88
N THR A 4 -20.11 -27.51 -14.93
CA THR A 4 -19.30 -26.30 -15.09
C THR A 4 -18.52 -26.13 -13.78
N LYS A 5 -17.26 -26.57 -13.71
CA LYS A 5 -16.06 -25.74 -13.96
C LYS A 5 -16.15 -24.35 -13.30
N ALA A 6 -15.66 -24.24 -12.07
CA ALA A 6 -15.10 -22.97 -11.61
C ALA A 6 -13.84 -22.66 -12.42
N LEU A 7 -13.68 -21.42 -12.91
CA LEU A 7 -12.46 -21.00 -13.59
C LEU A 7 -11.37 -20.74 -12.55
N GLY A 8 -10.30 -21.53 -12.59
CA GLY A 8 -9.04 -21.14 -11.94
C GLY A 8 -8.35 -20.05 -12.76
N PHE A 9 -8.00 -18.94 -12.13
CA PHE A 9 -7.04 -18.00 -12.70
C PHE A 9 -5.63 -18.54 -12.46
N VAL A 10 -4.86 -18.70 -13.53
CA VAL A 10 -3.49 -19.22 -13.47
C VAL A 10 -2.54 -18.09 -13.09
N LEU A 11 -2.12 -18.05 -11.82
CA LEU A 11 -0.88 -17.35 -11.46
C LEU A 11 0.33 -18.24 -11.81
N PRO A 12 1.45 -17.69 -12.30
CA PRO A 12 2.61 -18.45 -12.74
C PRO A 12 3.50 -18.92 -11.56
N THR A 13 2.91 -19.64 -10.60
CA THR A 13 3.57 -20.58 -9.67
C THR A 13 2.48 -21.26 -8.83
N GLY A 14 2.55 -22.59 -8.69
CA GLY A 14 1.42 -23.39 -8.20
C GLY A 14 1.27 -23.42 -6.67
N LEU A 15 0.51 -22.49 -6.09
CA LEU A 15 0.10 -22.54 -4.68
C LEU A 15 -1.35 -23.04 -4.54
N PHE A 16 -1.53 -24.31 -4.19
CA PHE A 16 -2.85 -24.86 -3.85
C PHE A 16 -3.19 -24.61 -2.38
N ILE A 17 -4.17 -23.74 -2.12
CA ILE A 17 -4.73 -23.52 -0.78
C ILE A 17 -5.92 -24.48 -0.59
N GLN A 18 -5.79 -25.47 0.30
CA GLN A 18 -6.94 -26.23 0.81
C GLN A 18 -7.49 -25.57 2.08
N PRO A 19 -8.82 -25.44 2.25
CA PRO A 19 -9.39 -24.93 3.50
C PRO A 19 -9.23 -25.95 4.64
N SER A 20 -8.36 -25.65 5.61
CA SER A 20 -8.23 -26.46 6.83
C SER A 20 -9.36 -26.14 7.81
N LEU A 21 -10.37 -27.01 7.90
CA LEU A 21 -11.36 -26.91 8.97
C LEU A 21 -10.71 -27.22 10.33
N ASN A 22 -10.50 -26.21 11.17
CA ASN A 22 -10.22 -26.43 12.58
C ASN A 22 -11.02 -25.44 13.45
N ARG A 23 -11.89 -25.96 14.33
CA ARG A 23 -12.90 -25.16 15.04
C ARG A 23 -12.39 -24.69 16.41
N ARG A 24 -11.61 -23.60 16.46
CA ARG A 24 -11.29 -22.89 17.72
C ARG A 24 -11.09 -21.39 17.55
N GLY A 25 -12.15 -20.60 17.75
CA GLY A 25 -12.14 -19.27 18.39
C GLY A 25 -11.41 -18.08 17.74
N GLY A 26 -10.31 -18.29 17.02
CA GLY A 26 -9.51 -17.27 16.33
C GLY A 26 -9.56 -17.47 14.83
N VAL A 27 -9.66 -16.37 14.09
CA VAL A 27 -9.82 -16.34 12.63
C VAL A 27 -9.10 -15.09 12.11
N ARG A 28 -7.90 -15.27 11.53
CA ARG A 28 -7.58 -14.96 10.11
C ARG A 28 -6.29 -15.68 9.71
N VAL A 29 -6.37 -16.45 8.61
CA VAL A 29 -5.24 -17.23 8.06
C VAL A 29 -4.35 -16.30 7.24
N SER A 30 -3.12 -16.04 7.69
CA SER A 30 -2.17 -15.17 6.98
C SER A 30 -1.12 -15.99 6.23
N VAL A 31 -0.97 -15.78 4.92
CA VAL A 31 0.07 -16.44 4.10
C VAL A 31 1.23 -15.48 3.89
N PHE A 32 2.42 -15.93 4.31
CA PHE A 32 3.68 -15.25 4.05
C PHE A 32 4.46 -16.03 3.01
N GLN A 33 4.92 -15.34 1.95
CA GLN A 33 5.91 -15.88 1.02
C GLN A 33 7.14 -14.99 1.05
N CYS A 34 8.31 -15.60 1.26
CA CYS A 34 9.63 -15.00 1.20
C CYS A 34 10.49 -15.82 0.23
N SER A 35 10.97 -15.21 -0.85
CA SER A 35 11.73 -15.91 -1.89
C SER A 35 13.00 -15.17 -2.28
N VAL A 36 14.15 -15.85 -2.20
CA VAL A 36 15.31 -15.49 -3.01
C VAL A 36 15.06 -16.00 -4.43
N SER A 37 15.11 -15.11 -5.43
CA SER A 37 14.90 -15.48 -6.82
C SER A 37 16.14 -16.16 -7.43
N SER A 38 16.03 -17.44 -7.77
CA SER A 38 17.00 -18.16 -8.59
C SER A 38 16.33 -18.71 -9.86
N LEU A 39 16.90 -18.42 -11.03
CA LEU A 39 16.62 -19.03 -12.35
C LEU A 39 17.65 -18.55 -13.39
N THR A 40 17.70 -19.17 -14.58
CA THR A 40 18.97 -19.40 -15.30
C THR A 40 19.05 -18.94 -16.77
N SER A 41 20.27 -18.52 -17.17
CA SER A 41 20.91 -18.59 -18.52
C SER A 41 20.26 -17.80 -19.69
N THR A 42 20.92 -17.49 -20.84
CA THR A 42 22.05 -18.11 -21.57
C THR A 42 22.97 -17.15 -22.39
N GLY A 43 24.30 -17.36 -22.37
CA GLY A 43 25.27 -17.08 -23.47
C GLY A 43 25.66 -15.62 -23.81
N THR A 44 26.79 -15.26 -24.45
CA THR A 44 28.06 -15.93 -24.89
C THR A 44 28.98 -14.83 -25.49
N ASP A 45 30.33 -14.83 -25.56
CA ASP A 45 31.48 -15.54 -24.94
C ASP A 45 32.78 -14.72 -25.24
N PHE A 46 33.85 -14.80 -24.42
CA PHE A 46 35.22 -14.30 -24.70
C PHE A 46 36.31 -15.20 -24.04
N PRO A 47 37.61 -15.16 -24.44
CA PRO A 47 38.53 -16.30 -24.25
C PRO A 47 39.51 -16.23 -23.06
N ILE A 48 39.69 -17.39 -22.43
CA ILE A 48 40.91 -17.96 -21.77
C ILE A 48 41.70 -17.09 -20.75
N SER A 49 42.02 -17.73 -19.61
CA SER A 49 42.97 -17.32 -18.54
C SER A 49 42.60 -16.18 -17.57
N LEU A 50 41.39 -16.25 -17.01
CA LEU A 50 41.18 -15.94 -15.57
C LEU A 50 39.91 -16.60 -14.99
N PHE A 51 38.93 -16.88 -15.86
CA PHE A 51 37.59 -17.42 -15.55
C PHE A 51 37.51 -18.64 -14.63
N ALA A 52 38.53 -19.52 -14.58
CA ALA A 52 38.47 -20.75 -13.78
C ALA A 52 38.33 -20.51 -12.26
N LEU A 53 38.71 -19.32 -11.76
CA LEU A 53 38.47 -18.89 -10.38
C LEU A 53 37.17 -18.08 -10.19
N PHE A 54 36.48 -17.73 -11.28
CA PHE A 54 35.20 -17.03 -11.27
C PHE A 54 34.05 -18.02 -11.02
N ASP A 55 33.99 -19.09 -11.81
CA ASP A 55 32.88 -20.06 -11.76
C ASP A 55 32.92 -20.99 -10.54
N LEU A 56 34.09 -21.23 -9.95
CA LEU A 56 34.24 -22.11 -8.78
C LEU A 56 33.87 -21.45 -7.45
N PHE A 57 33.98 -20.12 -7.34
CA PHE A 57 33.78 -19.38 -6.08
C PHE A 57 33.11 -18.01 -6.31
N PRO A 58 31.87 -17.95 -6.82
CA PRO A 58 31.19 -16.69 -7.15
C PRO A 58 31.00 -15.75 -5.95
N GLU A 59 30.86 -16.28 -4.73
CA GLU A 59 30.71 -15.48 -3.51
C GLU A 59 31.97 -14.66 -3.19
N LEU A 60 33.16 -15.16 -3.54
CA LEU A 60 34.43 -14.47 -3.33
C LEU A 60 34.47 -13.12 -4.07
N TRP A 61 33.87 -13.05 -5.26
CA TRP A 61 33.83 -11.83 -6.08
C TRP A 61 32.81 -10.79 -5.56
N ILE A 62 31.87 -11.24 -4.73
CA ILE A 62 30.94 -10.37 -3.98
C ILE A 62 31.65 -9.84 -2.72
N GLU A 63 32.47 -10.66 -2.04
CA GLU A 63 33.31 -10.20 -0.90
C GLU A 63 34.39 -9.19 -1.33
N ILE A 64 35.01 -9.37 -2.50
CA ILE A 64 36.05 -8.46 -3.02
C ILE A 64 35.46 -7.12 -3.55
N GLY A 65 34.13 -6.99 -3.65
CA GLY A 65 33.45 -5.70 -3.86
C GLY A 65 33.54 -5.11 -5.27
N LEU A 66 33.74 -5.94 -6.32
CA LEU A 66 33.89 -5.49 -7.71
C LEU A 66 32.60 -5.54 -8.56
N LEU A 67 31.46 -5.91 -7.96
CA LEU A 67 30.14 -5.96 -8.60
C LEU A 67 29.05 -5.43 -7.67
N GLU A 68 28.22 -4.48 -8.14
CA GLU A 68 26.98 -4.10 -7.46
C GLU A 68 25.89 -5.16 -7.67
N LYS A 69 25.05 -5.40 -6.66
CA LYS A 69 24.01 -6.45 -6.69
C LYS A 69 22.86 -6.03 -7.63
N PRO A 70 22.58 -6.76 -8.73
CA PRO A 70 21.77 -6.23 -9.84
C PRO A 70 20.25 -6.44 -9.67
N TRP A 71 19.70 -6.33 -8.46
CA TRP A 71 18.28 -6.57 -8.19
C TRP A 71 17.66 -5.67 -7.12
N SER A 72 16.42 -5.25 -7.37
CA SER A 72 15.56 -4.53 -6.42
C SER A 72 15.11 -5.45 -5.28
N SER A 73 14.92 -4.91 -4.07
CA SER A 73 14.87 -5.68 -2.82
C SER A 73 13.50 -6.20 -2.37
N TYR A 74 12.46 -6.07 -3.19
CA TYR A 74 11.09 -6.49 -2.86
C TYR A 74 10.86 -7.99 -3.15
N ASN A 75 11.01 -8.82 -2.12
CA ASN A 75 11.02 -10.29 -2.21
C ASN A 75 10.04 -10.98 -1.25
N ALA A 76 9.12 -10.24 -0.62
CA ALA A 76 8.10 -10.80 0.27
C ALA A 76 6.68 -10.29 -0.03
N ARG A 77 5.69 -11.09 0.38
CA ARG A 77 4.27 -10.72 0.42
C ARG A 77 3.62 -11.21 1.71
N LEU A 78 2.77 -10.36 2.27
CA LEU A 78 1.78 -10.70 3.29
C LEU A 78 0.40 -10.75 2.63
N VAL A 79 -0.31 -11.87 2.79
CA VAL A 79 -1.69 -12.05 2.33
C VAL A 79 -2.58 -12.40 3.52
N LEU A 80 -3.71 -11.71 3.71
CA LEU A 80 -4.72 -12.04 4.73
C LEU A 80 -5.90 -12.83 4.14
N GLU A 81 -6.68 -13.46 5.02
CA GLU A 81 -7.87 -14.25 4.67
C GLU A 81 -8.98 -13.44 3.96
N ASP A 82 -9.10 -12.14 4.24
CA ASP A 82 -10.01 -11.23 3.52
C ASP A 82 -9.55 -10.88 2.09
N GLY A 83 -8.38 -11.39 1.68
CA GLY A 83 -7.75 -11.16 0.39
C GLY A 83 -6.77 -10.00 0.38
N SER A 84 -6.62 -9.22 1.46
CA SER A 84 -5.67 -8.10 1.48
C SER A 84 -4.25 -8.60 1.15
N MET A 85 -3.53 -7.83 0.35
CA MET A 85 -2.17 -8.13 -0.08
C MET A 85 -1.28 -6.91 0.12
N TRP A 86 -0.16 -7.11 0.80
CA TRP A 86 0.90 -6.10 0.94
C TRP A 86 2.23 -6.65 0.45
N SER A 87 2.93 -5.85 -0.35
CA SER A 87 4.33 -6.08 -0.74
C SER A 87 5.26 -5.72 0.42
N ALA A 88 6.37 -6.46 0.57
CA ALA A 88 7.36 -6.19 1.60
C ALA A 88 8.77 -6.60 1.19
N LYS A 89 9.76 -6.14 1.96
CA LYS A 89 11.15 -6.63 1.92
C LYS A 89 11.31 -7.81 2.88
N SER A 90 12.04 -8.83 2.44
CA SER A 90 12.33 -10.05 3.20
C SER A 90 13.60 -9.92 4.04
N PHE A 91 13.61 -10.49 5.25
CA PHE A 91 14.83 -10.72 6.03
C PHE A 91 14.72 -11.99 6.88
N GLY A 92 15.85 -12.50 7.37
CA GLY A 92 15.90 -13.81 8.01
C GLY A 92 15.72 -14.95 7.00
N ALA A 93 14.95 -15.98 7.35
CA ALA A 93 14.79 -17.18 6.56
C ALA A 93 13.78 -17.05 5.40
N SER A 94 13.98 -17.86 4.36
CA SER A 94 13.10 -17.93 3.17
C SER A 94 12.16 -19.14 3.18
N GLY A 95 11.03 -19.01 2.49
CA GLY A 95 10.01 -20.05 2.36
C GLY A 95 8.59 -19.49 2.32
N THR A 96 7.61 -20.38 2.45
CA THR A 96 6.20 -20.00 2.66
C THR A 96 5.73 -20.49 4.03
N ARG A 97 4.97 -19.68 4.76
CA ARG A 97 4.41 -20.00 6.08
C ARG A 97 2.97 -19.50 6.19
N VAL A 98 2.22 -20.13 7.09
CA VAL A 98 0.82 -19.83 7.39
C VAL A 98 0.63 -19.82 8.89
N ALA A 99 0.09 -18.72 9.43
CA ALA A 99 -0.12 -18.51 10.87
C ALA A 99 -1.12 -17.34 11.10
N GLU A 100 -1.51 -17.15 12.37
CA GLU A 100 -2.34 -16.03 12.81
C GLU A 100 -1.51 -14.74 12.94
N LEU A 101 -2.02 -13.60 12.46
CA LEU A 101 -1.34 -12.30 12.60
C LEU A 101 -1.83 -11.58 13.86
N VAL A 102 -0.92 -11.32 14.80
CA VAL A 102 -1.18 -10.56 16.04
C VAL A 102 -0.32 -9.30 16.05
N PHE A 103 -0.72 -8.26 16.79
CA PHE A 103 0.08 -7.05 16.97
C PHE A 103 0.57 -6.89 18.40
N ASN A 104 1.78 -6.35 18.57
CA ASN A 104 2.35 -6.03 19.88
C ASN A 104 2.78 -4.56 19.91
N THR A 105 2.31 -3.84 20.93
CA THR A 105 2.49 -2.38 21.09
C THR A 105 3.74 -1.98 21.85
N SER A 106 4.56 -2.93 22.29
CA SER A 106 5.80 -2.65 23.04
C SER A 106 6.82 -1.90 22.18
N LEU A 107 7.38 -0.83 22.75
CA LEU A 107 8.38 0.01 22.08
C LEU A 107 9.80 -0.57 22.17
N THR A 108 10.05 -1.42 23.16
CA THR A 108 11.33 -2.09 23.44
C THR A 108 11.06 -3.57 23.78
N GLY A 109 12.12 -4.35 23.95
CA GLY A 109 12.03 -5.75 24.35
C GLY A 109 11.60 -6.70 23.24
N TYR A 110 12.01 -6.40 22.00
CA TYR A 110 11.58 -7.18 20.84
C TYR A 110 12.22 -8.58 20.77
N GLN A 111 13.34 -8.83 21.44
CA GLN A 111 13.97 -10.17 21.43
C GLN A 111 13.25 -11.11 22.41
N GLU A 112 12.88 -10.58 23.56
CA GLU A 112 12.09 -11.22 24.60
C GLU A 112 10.72 -11.59 24.04
N ILE A 113 10.05 -10.64 23.34
CA ILE A 113 8.80 -10.89 22.60
C ILE A 113 8.98 -11.94 21.49
N LEU A 114 10.12 -11.93 20.78
CA LEU A 114 10.47 -12.93 19.76
C LEU A 114 10.80 -14.32 20.32
N THR A 115 10.92 -14.45 21.63
CA THR A 115 11.28 -15.70 22.30
C THR A 115 10.26 -16.14 23.35
N ASP A 116 9.19 -15.38 23.59
CA ASP A 116 8.03 -15.79 24.40
C ASP A 116 7.29 -16.97 23.73
N PRO A 117 7.14 -18.13 24.41
CA PRO A 117 6.37 -19.28 23.91
C PRO A 117 4.92 -18.98 23.53
N SER A 118 4.34 -17.89 24.05
CA SER A 118 2.95 -17.51 23.84
C SER A 118 2.62 -17.21 22.37
N TYR A 119 3.62 -16.82 21.58
CA TYR A 119 3.48 -16.53 20.14
C TYR A 119 3.72 -17.74 19.23
N ALA A 120 3.77 -18.97 19.78
CA ALA A 120 3.97 -20.18 19.00
C ALA A 120 2.87 -20.41 17.95
N GLY A 121 3.23 -20.31 16.67
CA GLY A 121 2.27 -20.39 15.55
C GLY A 121 1.58 -19.08 15.20
N GLN A 122 2.08 -17.95 15.71
CA GLN A 122 1.64 -16.60 15.37
C GLN A 122 2.75 -15.82 14.65
N PHE A 123 2.34 -14.78 13.92
CA PHE A 123 3.19 -13.74 13.34
C PHE A 123 3.02 -12.47 14.18
N VAL A 124 4.09 -12.00 14.82
CA VAL A 124 4.02 -10.80 15.67
C VAL A 124 4.34 -9.55 14.86
N LEU A 125 3.36 -8.66 14.71
CA LEU A 125 3.50 -7.32 14.15
C LEU A 125 3.86 -6.30 15.24
N MET A 126 5.12 -5.86 15.25
CA MET A 126 5.56 -4.79 16.13
C MET A 126 5.05 -3.43 15.64
N THR A 127 4.36 -2.66 16.49
CA THR A 127 3.87 -1.32 16.10
C THR A 127 4.95 -0.23 16.17
N ASN A 128 6.05 -0.46 16.89
CA ASN A 128 7.21 0.43 16.84
C ASN A 128 7.85 0.36 15.43
N PRO A 129 8.05 1.50 14.73
CA PRO A 129 8.64 1.52 13.41
C PRO A 129 10.11 1.06 13.34
N GLN A 130 10.89 1.13 14.42
CA GLN A 130 12.31 0.78 14.43
C GLN A 130 12.60 -0.44 15.31
N ILE A 131 12.80 -1.60 14.69
CA ILE A 131 13.15 -2.87 15.36
C ILE A 131 14.55 -3.34 14.93
N GLY A 132 15.30 -4.00 15.83
CA GLY A 132 16.67 -4.46 15.58
C GLY A 132 17.77 -3.43 15.89
N ASN A 133 17.41 -2.24 16.39
CA ASN A 133 18.32 -1.15 16.71
C ASN A 133 19.35 -1.52 17.81
N THR A 134 18.97 -2.37 18.77
CA THR A 134 19.87 -2.86 19.82
C THR A 134 20.52 -4.22 19.53
N GLY A 135 20.25 -4.80 18.35
CA GLY A 135 20.75 -6.12 17.96
C GLY A 135 20.09 -7.26 18.74
N VAL A 136 20.84 -8.34 18.96
CA VAL A 136 20.44 -9.45 19.85
C VAL A 136 21.59 -9.91 20.75
N ASN A 137 21.26 -10.50 21.90
CA ASN A 137 22.23 -11.09 22.84
C ASN A 137 21.64 -12.28 23.62
N PRO A 138 22.44 -13.27 24.06
CA PRO A 138 21.90 -14.52 24.62
C PRO A 138 21.12 -14.39 25.94
N ASP A 139 21.30 -13.31 26.71
CA ASP A 139 20.61 -13.17 28.00
C ASP A 139 19.14 -12.74 27.83
N ASP A 140 18.80 -12.11 26.70
CA ASP A 140 17.44 -11.64 26.37
C ASP A 140 16.65 -12.71 25.56
N GLU A 141 16.94 -14.01 25.78
CA GLU A 141 16.18 -15.15 25.23
C GLU A 141 15.29 -15.82 26.28
N GLU A 142 13.97 -15.61 26.19
CA GLU A 142 12.98 -16.25 27.09
C GLU A 142 12.75 -17.74 26.73
N SER A 143 12.78 -18.09 25.44
CA SER A 143 12.67 -19.48 24.95
C SER A 143 13.17 -19.67 23.50
N ARG A 144 12.65 -20.65 22.77
CA ARG A 144 13.10 -21.07 21.44
C ARG A 144 11.94 -21.12 20.42
N GLN A 145 11.94 -20.14 19.49
CA GLN A 145 11.14 -19.99 18.25
C GLN A 145 9.87 -19.12 18.32
N CYS A 146 9.76 -18.17 17.37
CA CYS A 146 8.59 -17.37 17.00
C CYS A 146 8.71 -16.97 15.50
N PHE A 147 7.71 -16.30 14.90
CA PHE A 147 7.81 -15.66 13.57
C PHE A 147 7.51 -14.14 13.64
N LEU A 148 8.10 -13.34 12.73
CA LEU A 148 8.19 -11.88 12.88
C LEU A 148 7.60 -11.08 11.71
N VAL A 149 6.97 -9.95 12.05
CA VAL A 149 6.54 -8.89 11.14
C VAL A 149 6.95 -7.55 11.76
N ILE A 150 7.67 -6.70 11.03
CA ILE A 150 8.04 -5.37 11.52
C ILE A 150 7.73 -4.31 10.46
N ARG A 151 7.56 -3.06 10.88
CA ARG A 151 7.34 -1.96 9.94
C ARG A 151 8.64 -1.55 9.25
N SER A 152 9.76 -1.41 9.98
CA SER A 152 11.08 -1.21 9.38
C SER A 152 12.20 -1.84 10.22
N LEU A 153 13.21 -2.38 9.53
CA LEU A 153 14.41 -2.94 10.14
C LEU A 153 15.45 -1.82 10.33
N SER A 154 16.07 -1.75 11.51
CA SER A 154 17.09 -0.74 11.77
C SER A 154 18.32 -0.96 10.88
N ILE A 155 18.70 0.08 10.14
CA ILE A 155 19.82 0.07 9.16
C ILE A 155 21.17 -0.18 9.84
N SER A 156 21.29 0.17 11.12
CA SER A 156 22.50 -0.05 11.92
C SER A 156 22.13 -0.47 13.33
N THR A 157 22.85 -1.46 13.83
CA THR A 157 22.70 -1.99 15.19
C THR A 157 23.74 -1.35 16.10
N SER A 158 23.32 -0.77 17.24
CA SER A 158 24.21 -0.10 18.19
C SER A 158 23.75 -0.30 19.64
N ASN A 159 24.34 -1.29 20.32
CA ASN A 159 24.22 -1.50 21.76
C ASN A 159 25.48 -2.23 22.28
N TRP A 160 25.93 -1.92 23.50
CA TRP A 160 27.11 -2.56 24.10
C TRP A 160 26.91 -4.05 24.43
N ARG A 161 25.67 -4.51 24.56
CA ARG A 161 25.31 -5.94 24.73
C ARG A 161 25.20 -6.70 23.41
N CYS A 162 25.14 -6.01 22.27
CA CYS A 162 24.87 -6.65 20.98
C CYS A 162 25.94 -7.68 20.62
N THR A 163 25.50 -8.92 20.35
CA THR A 163 26.35 -10.01 19.84
C THR A 163 26.15 -10.29 18.34
N LYS A 164 24.95 -10.06 17.79
CA LYS A 164 24.61 -10.25 16.37
C LYS A 164 23.54 -9.24 15.93
N THR A 165 23.37 -9.06 14.61
CA THR A 165 22.21 -8.32 14.09
C THR A 165 20.94 -9.18 14.21
N LEU A 166 19.78 -8.52 14.17
CA LEU A 166 18.49 -9.22 14.16
C LEU A 166 18.29 -10.05 12.88
N GLY A 167 18.88 -9.66 11.74
CA GLY A 167 18.74 -10.38 10.48
C GLY A 167 19.41 -11.75 10.52
N ASP A 168 20.67 -11.80 10.97
CA ASP A 168 21.47 -13.02 11.07
C ASP A 168 20.83 -14.00 12.07
N TYR A 169 20.37 -13.47 13.21
CA TYR A 169 19.70 -14.22 14.26
C TYR A 169 18.47 -15.00 13.78
N LEU A 170 17.62 -14.33 12.99
CA LEU A 170 16.40 -14.94 12.46
C LEU A 170 16.74 -15.95 11.35
N ALA A 171 17.75 -15.67 10.52
CA ALA A 171 18.24 -16.61 9.50
C ALA A 171 18.77 -17.90 10.14
N GLU A 172 19.66 -17.81 11.13
CA GLU A 172 20.20 -18.96 11.88
C GLU A 172 19.12 -19.84 12.51
N ARG A 173 18.02 -19.21 12.99
CA ARG A 173 16.91 -19.91 13.65
C ARG A 173 15.82 -20.39 12.68
N ASN A 174 16.00 -20.23 11.37
CA ASN A 174 15.00 -20.53 10.33
C ASN A 174 13.66 -19.76 10.52
N ILE A 175 13.75 -18.53 11.03
CA ILE A 175 12.64 -17.63 11.27
C ILE A 175 12.53 -16.65 10.12
N MET A 176 11.36 -16.57 9.48
CA MET A 176 11.09 -15.57 8.45
C MET A 176 10.71 -14.23 9.09
N GLY A 177 11.22 -13.14 8.53
CA GLY A 177 10.81 -11.77 8.83
C GLY A 177 10.43 -11.01 7.57
N ILE A 178 9.47 -10.10 7.68
CA ILE A 178 9.24 -9.05 6.66
C ILE A 178 9.32 -7.66 7.29
N TYR A 179 9.83 -6.71 6.51
CA TYR A 179 9.93 -5.29 6.85
C TYR A 179 9.63 -4.43 5.63
N ASP A 180 9.47 -3.12 5.81
CA ASP A 180 9.05 -2.19 4.73
C ASP A 180 7.77 -2.69 4.06
N LEU A 181 6.67 -2.67 4.83
CA LEU A 181 5.30 -2.69 4.31
C LEU A 181 5.04 -1.35 3.59
N ASP A 182 5.75 -1.19 2.48
CA ASP A 182 5.97 0.07 1.78
C ASP A 182 4.79 0.37 0.85
N THR A 183 4.47 1.65 0.74
CA THR A 183 3.38 2.17 -0.09
C THR A 183 3.71 3.61 -0.40
N ARG A 184 4.38 3.82 -1.53
CA ARG A 184 4.86 5.12 -2.01
C ARG A 184 3.77 5.83 -2.79
N VAL A 185 3.24 6.94 -2.24
CA VAL A 185 2.27 7.79 -2.92
C VAL A 185 2.90 9.12 -3.29
N ILE A 186 2.75 9.51 -4.56
CA ILE A 186 3.07 10.88 -4.99
C ILE A 186 1.84 11.75 -4.79
N ALA A 187 1.97 12.79 -3.99
CA ALA A 187 0.91 13.78 -3.75
C ALA A 187 1.20 15.05 -4.56
N TYR A 188 0.40 15.31 -5.58
CA TYR A 188 0.43 16.56 -6.32
C TYR A 188 -0.17 17.70 -5.50
N ASP A 189 0.61 18.74 -5.23
CA ASP A 189 0.22 19.90 -4.42
C ASP A 189 -0.45 21.00 -5.26
N PHE A 190 -1.77 21.12 -5.09
CA PHE A 190 -2.59 22.23 -5.59
C PHE A 190 -3.00 23.22 -4.48
N GLY A 191 -2.36 23.15 -3.30
CA GLY A 191 -2.79 23.80 -2.05
C GLY A 191 -3.17 22.78 -0.98
N ILE A 192 -2.37 21.71 -0.85
CA ILE A 192 -2.67 20.52 -0.05
C ILE A 192 -2.86 20.85 1.44
N LYS A 193 -3.99 20.41 2.00
CA LYS A 193 -4.21 20.47 3.45
C LYS A 193 -3.29 19.47 4.14
N GLN A 194 -2.48 19.98 5.07
CA GLN A 194 -1.50 19.20 5.85
C GLN A 194 -2.10 17.97 6.55
N ASN A 195 -3.41 17.95 6.82
CA ASN A 195 -4.04 16.77 7.40
C ASN A 195 -4.18 15.58 6.42
N ILE A 196 -4.25 15.81 5.10
CA ILE A 196 -4.21 14.73 4.08
C ILE A 196 -2.90 13.94 4.26
N LEU A 197 -1.77 14.65 4.33
CA LEU A 197 -0.44 14.05 4.52
C LEU A 197 -0.35 13.28 5.85
N ARG A 198 -0.87 13.85 6.95
CA ARG A 198 -0.88 13.18 8.26
C ARG A 198 -1.74 11.91 8.28
N ARG A 199 -2.91 11.93 7.64
CA ARG A 199 -3.75 10.73 7.53
C ARG A 199 -3.04 9.64 6.72
N LEU A 200 -2.58 9.94 5.50
CA LEU A 200 -1.81 8.99 4.67
C LEU A 200 -0.63 8.36 5.44
N ALA A 201 0.19 9.18 6.11
CA ALA A 201 1.35 8.71 6.86
C ALA A 201 0.97 7.80 8.05
N SER A 202 -0.19 8.06 8.69
CA SER A 202 -0.72 7.22 9.76
C SER A 202 -1.17 5.83 9.28
N TYR A 203 -1.57 5.70 8.00
CA TYR A 203 -1.88 4.41 7.36
C TYR A 203 -0.65 3.63 6.87
N GLY A 204 0.56 4.18 6.99
CA GLY A 204 1.80 3.49 6.61
C GLY A 204 2.64 4.19 5.53
N CYS A 205 1.97 4.98 4.69
CA CYS A 205 2.48 5.51 3.42
C CYS A 205 3.73 6.39 3.52
N GLU A 206 4.72 6.13 2.65
CA GLU A 206 5.75 7.13 2.29
C GLU A 206 5.15 8.08 1.25
N ILE A 207 5.28 9.40 1.47
CA ILE A 207 4.60 10.41 0.66
C ILE A 207 5.62 11.37 0.07
N THR A 208 5.77 11.37 -1.25
CA THR A 208 6.53 12.39 -1.97
C THR A 208 5.58 13.48 -2.45
N VAL A 209 5.70 14.69 -1.89
CA VAL A 209 4.90 15.84 -2.34
C VAL A 209 5.60 16.50 -3.54
N VAL A 210 4.88 16.69 -4.64
CA VAL A 210 5.39 17.33 -5.87
C VAL A 210 4.56 18.55 -6.25
N PRO A 211 5.14 19.57 -6.91
CA PRO A 211 4.38 20.73 -7.41
C PRO A 211 3.24 20.33 -8.36
N SER A 212 2.19 21.13 -8.43
CA SER A 212 1.06 20.97 -9.38
C SER A 212 1.49 20.80 -10.85
N THR A 213 2.63 21.38 -11.24
CA THR A 213 3.20 21.35 -12.59
C THR A 213 4.19 20.19 -12.84
N TRP A 214 4.35 19.27 -11.89
CA TRP A 214 5.34 18.18 -12.01
C TRP A 214 5.00 17.20 -13.15
N PRO A 215 5.90 16.89 -14.10
CA PRO A 215 5.55 16.08 -15.25
C PRO A 215 5.16 14.64 -14.86
N ALA A 216 4.09 14.12 -15.47
CA ALA A 216 3.63 12.75 -15.27
C ALA A 216 4.74 11.70 -15.52
N ALA A 217 5.58 11.93 -16.54
CA ALA A 217 6.74 11.09 -16.82
C ALA A 217 7.76 11.04 -15.67
N GLU A 218 7.99 12.16 -14.97
CA GLU A 218 8.91 12.18 -13.82
C GLU A 218 8.26 11.58 -12.56
N ALA A 219 6.93 11.72 -12.39
CA ALA A 219 6.20 11.01 -11.34
C ALA A 219 6.29 9.48 -11.50
N LEU A 220 6.09 8.97 -12.72
CA LEU A 220 6.16 7.52 -13.00
C LEU A 220 7.57 6.94 -12.78
N LYS A 221 8.64 7.70 -13.05
CA LYS A 221 10.04 7.26 -12.80
C LYS A 221 10.35 6.95 -11.34
N MET A 222 9.61 7.54 -10.39
CA MET A 222 9.77 7.25 -8.96
C MET A 222 9.15 5.90 -8.55
N ASN A 223 8.50 5.18 -9.48
CA ASN A 223 7.77 3.93 -9.26
C ASN A 223 6.76 4.01 -8.09
N PRO A 224 5.81 4.96 -8.10
CA PRO A 224 4.80 5.06 -7.05
C PRO A 224 3.81 3.89 -7.10
N ASP A 225 3.38 3.44 -5.93
CA ASP A 225 2.29 2.47 -5.77
C ASP A 225 0.92 3.12 -6.06
N GLY A 226 0.83 4.45 -5.98
CA GLY A 226 -0.27 5.26 -6.52
C GLY A 226 -0.07 6.76 -6.41
N ILE A 227 -1.02 7.54 -6.92
CA ILE A 227 -0.93 9.00 -7.01
C ILE A 227 -2.16 9.67 -6.39
N LEU A 228 -1.95 10.71 -5.59
CA LEU A 228 -2.99 11.56 -5.02
C LEU A 228 -2.96 12.96 -5.65
N PHE A 229 -4.13 13.41 -6.12
CA PHE A 229 -4.37 14.80 -6.52
C PHE A 229 -5.06 15.53 -5.37
N SER A 230 -4.40 16.55 -4.81
CA SER A 230 -4.87 17.23 -3.60
C SER A 230 -6.11 18.09 -3.80
N ASN A 231 -6.64 18.61 -2.69
CA ASN A 231 -7.47 19.80 -2.72
C ASN A 231 -6.68 21.01 -3.24
N GLY A 232 -7.39 22.05 -3.68
CA GLY A 232 -6.80 23.32 -4.10
C GLY A 232 -7.85 24.40 -4.33
N PRO A 233 -7.46 25.67 -4.53
CA PRO A 233 -8.36 26.78 -4.77
C PRO A 233 -8.61 27.01 -6.27
N GLY A 234 -9.70 27.72 -6.59
CA GLY A 234 -9.97 28.22 -7.94
C GLY A 234 -10.95 27.37 -8.76
N ASP A 235 -10.81 27.44 -10.08
CA ASP A 235 -11.60 26.68 -11.06
C ASP A 235 -10.68 25.61 -11.70
N PRO A 236 -11.04 24.32 -11.66
CA PRO A 236 -10.26 23.26 -12.32
C PRO A 236 -10.08 23.50 -13.82
N SER A 237 -11.07 24.13 -14.47
CA SER A 237 -11.04 24.50 -15.90
C SER A 237 -9.96 25.53 -16.24
N ALA A 238 -9.42 26.25 -15.24
CA ALA A 238 -8.34 27.22 -15.41
C ALA A 238 -6.93 26.60 -15.34
N VAL A 239 -6.82 25.30 -15.05
CA VAL A 239 -5.53 24.57 -14.98
C VAL A 239 -5.47 23.38 -15.95
N PRO A 240 -5.65 23.58 -17.27
CA PRO A 240 -5.70 22.49 -18.24
C PRO A 240 -4.44 21.61 -18.25
N TYR A 241 -3.27 22.17 -17.90
CA TYR A 241 -2.04 21.38 -17.74
C TYR A 241 -2.20 20.23 -16.72
N ALA A 242 -2.94 20.46 -15.63
CA ALA A 242 -3.20 19.46 -14.60
C ALA A 242 -4.14 18.36 -15.11
N VAL A 243 -5.12 18.72 -15.94
CA VAL A 243 -6.03 17.74 -16.58
C VAL A 243 -5.28 16.82 -17.53
N GLU A 244 -4.33 17.35 -18.32
CA GLU A 244 -3.47 16.51 -19.17
C GLU A 244 -2.49 15.66 -18.33
N THR A 245 -1.89 16.21 -17.26
CA THR A 245 -1.07 15.44 -16.31
C THR A 245 -1.85 14.27 -15.69
N VAL A 246 -3.12 14.48 -15.31
CA VAL A 246 -3.99 13.40 -14.81
C VAL A 246 -4.24 12.36 -15.91
N LYS A 247 -4.64 12.77 -17.12
CA LYS A 247 -4.85 11.87 -18.27
C LYS A 247 -3.63 11.01 -18.59
N GLU A 248 -2.43 11.58 -18.49
CA GLU A 248 -1.17 10.85 -18.70
C GLU A 248 -0.89 9.79 -17.62
N LEU A 249 -1.56 9.85 -16.47
CA LEU A 249 -1.36 8.91 -15.34
C LEU A 249 -2.50 7.89 -15.18
N LEU A 250 -3.70 8.20 -15.69
CA LEU A 250 -4.86 7.30 -15.68
C LEU A 250 -4.53 5.92 -16.27
N GLY A 251 -4.93 4.86 -15.55
CA GLY A 251 -4.73 3.47 -15.96
C GLY A 251 -3.29 2.95 -15.90
N LYS A 252 -2.29 3.78 -15.58
CA LYS A 252 -0.89 3.34 -15.36
C LYS A 252 -0.62 2.97 -13.90
N VAL A 253 -1.20 3.71 -12.97
CA VAL A 253 -1.13 3.50 -11.52
C VAL A 253 -2.49 3.80 -10.89
N PRO A 254 -2.79 3.30 -9.67
CA PRO A 254 -3.93 3.76 -8.88
C PRO A 254 -3.94 5.28 -8.69
N VAL A 255 -5.10 5.92 -8.91
CA VAL A 255 -5.25 7.38 -8.76
C VAL A 255 -6.41 7.72 -7.82
N TYR A 256 -6.13 8.61 -6.87
CA TYR A 256 -7.11 9.17 -5.94
C TYR A 256 -7.12 10.70 -6.01
N GLY A 257 -8.30 11.33 -5.90
CA GLY A 257 -8.44 12.78 -5.92
C GLY A 257 -9.39 13.30 -4.85
N ILE A 258 -8.97 14.37 -4.16
CA ILE A 258 -9.74 15.03 -3.09
C ILE A 258 -10.11 16.45 -3.52
N CYS A 259 -11.38 16.80 -3.43
CA CYS A 259 -11.95 18.12 -3.74
C CYS A 259 -11.58 18.64 -5.15
N MET A 260 -10.49 19.39 -5.32
CA MET A 260 -10.00 19.82 -6.64
C MET A 260 -9.50 18.61 -7.46
N GLY A 261 -8.81 17.66 -6.83
CA GLY A 261 -8.40 16.41 -7.48
C GLY A 261 -9.57 15.57 -8.00
N HIS A 262 -10.72 15.60 -7.34
CA HIS A 262 -11.96 14.98 -7.84
C HIS A 262 -12.46 15.64 -9.13
N GLN A 263 -12.40 16.97 -9.20
CA GLN A 263 -12.83 17.73 -10.37
C GLN A 263 -11.87 17.56 -11.55
N LEU A 264 -10.57 17.58 -11.30
CA LEU A 264 -9.53 17.28 -12.29
C LEU A 264 -9.68 15.87 -12.86
N LEU A 265 -10.00 14.87 -12.02
CA LEU A 265 -10.32 13.52 -12.48
C LEU A 265 -11.61 13.49 -13.30
N GLY A 266 -12.67 14.20 -12.90
CA GLY A 266 -13.90 14.32 -13.69
C GLY A 266 -13.64 14.87 -15.10
N GLN A 267 -12.81 15.90 -15.22
CA GLN A 267 -12.39 16.49 -16.50
C GLN A 267 -11.45 15.57 -17.30
N ALA A 268 -10.50 14.91 -16.65
CA ALA A 268 -9.56 13.99 -17.28
C ALA A 268 -10.26 12.74 -17.86
N LEU A 269 -11.33 12.29 -17.20
CA LEU A 269 -12.24 11.25 -17.67
C LEU A 269 -13.19 11.75 -18.79
N GLY A 270 -13.06 12.99 -19.26
CA GLY A 270 -13.88 13.56 -20.35
C GLY A 270 -15.22 14.16 -19.93
N GLY A 271 -15.50 14.20 -18.63
CA GLY A 271 -16.64 14.91 -18.07
C GLY A 271 -16.44 16.43 -18.02
N LYS A 272 -17.46 17.12 -17.55
CA LYS A 272 -17.52 18.58 -17.40
C LYS A 272 -17.65 18.96 -15.93
N THR A 273 -17.16 20.15 -15.61
CA THR A 273 -17.39 20.82 -14.32
C THR A 273 -18.27 22.04 -14.52
N TYR A 274 -19.08 22.38 -13.52
CA TYR A 274 -19.91 23.58 -13.50
C TYR A 274 -19.72 24.34 -12.19
N LYS A 275 -19.94 25.65 -12.25
CA LYS A 275 -19.93 26.50 -11.05
C LYS A 275 -21.26 26.40 -10.32
N MET A 276 -21.21 26.10 -9.03
CA MET A 276 -22.39 26.01 -8.17
C MET A 276 -22.92 27.42 -7.82
N LYS A 277 -24.21 27.53 -7.49
CA LYS A 277 -24.85 28.83 -7.18
C LYS A 277 -24.23 29.53 -5.96
N PHE A 278 -23.88 28.75 -4.95
CA PHE A 278 -23.27 29.22 -3.69
C PHE A 278 -22.17 28.28 -3.16
N GLY A 279 -21.96 27.11 -3.76
CA GLY A 279 -20.97 26.12 -3.33
C GLY A 279 -21.36 25.38 -2.04
N HIS A 280 -20.43 24.59 -1.51
CA HIS A 280 -20.56 23.92 -0.22
C HIS A 280 -19.38 24.29 0.69
N HIS A 281 -19.71 24.82 1.87
CA HIS A 281 -18.77 25.45 2.80
C HIS A 281 -19.21 25.18 4.24
N GLY A 282 -18.98 23.96 4.73
CA GLY A 282 -19.49 23.53 6.03
C GLY A 282 -19.00 22.16 6.47
N GLY A 283 -19.08 21.89 7.79
CA GLY A 283 -18.75 20.60 8.41
C GLY A 283 -19.97 19.71 8.67
N ASN A 284 -21.08 19.96 7.99
CA ASN A 284 -22.39 19.35 8.26
C ASN A 284 -23.12 18.93 6.97
N HIS A 285 -22.41 18.69 5.87
CA HIS A 285 -23.03 18.29 4.60
C HIS A 285 -23.23 16.76 4.57
N PRO A 286 -24.48 16.25 4.55
CA PRO A 286 -24.75 14.83 4.47
C PRO A 286 -24.45 14.30 3.07
N VAL A 287 -23.68 13.22 2.99
CA VAL A 287 -23.31 12.55 1.74
C VAL A 287 -23.68 11.08 1.84
N CYS A 288 -24.33 10.53 0.82
CA CYS A 288 -24.66 9.11 0.75
C CYS A 288 -23.69 8.36 -0.17
N ASN A 289 -23.16 7.22 0.29
CA ASN A 289 -22.52 6.22 -0.55
C ASN A 289 -23.61 5.41 -1.29
N ASN A 290 -23.72 5.61 -2.60
CA ASN A 290 -24.72 4.96 -3.46
C ASN A 290 -24.60 3.43 -3.49
N ARG A 291 -23.43 2.86 -3.11
CA ARG A 291 -23.19 1.41 -3.12
C ARG A 291 -23.85 0.70 -1.94
N THR A 292 -23.87 1.34 -0.77
CA THR A 292 -24.29 0.72 0.50
C THR A 292 -25.45 1.44 1.20
N GLY A 293 -25.80 2.66 0.75
CA GLY A 293 -26.78 3.51 1.41
C GLY A 293 -26.28 4.14 2.72
N HIS A 294 -25.00 3.96 3.06
CA HIS A 294 -24.39 4.62 4.21
C HIS A 294 -24.39 6.15 4.03
N VAL A 295 -24.61 6.90 5.11
CA VAL A 295 -24.61 8.36 5.09
C VAL A 295 -23.53 8.88 6.05
N GLU A 296 -22.61 9.68 5.50
CA GLU A 296 -21.55 10.38 6.22
C GLU A 296 -21.95 11.85 6.43
N ILE A 297 -21.63 12.43 7.58
CA ILE A 297 -21.57 13.88 7.70
C ILE A 297 -20.16 14.32 7.29
N SER A 298 -20.06 15.20 6.29
CA SER A 298 -18.79 15.51 5.63
C SER A 298 -18.39 16.98 5.74
N ALA A 299 -17.08 17.23 5.66
CA ALA A 299 -16.49 18.56 5.53
C ALA A 299 -16.35 18.96 4.05
N GLN A 300 -16.97 20.07 3.64
CA GLN A 300 -16.99 20.54 2.26
C GLN A 300 -16.52 21.99 2.15
N ASN A 301 -15.71 22.26 1.11
CA ASN A 301 -15.19 23.58 0.77
C ASN A 301 -14.92 23.66 -0.74
N HIS A 302 -15.98 23.77 -1.55
CA HIS A 302 -15.88 23.83 -3.02
C HIS A 302 -16.95 24.73 -3.64
N ASN A 303 -16.63 25.34 -4.78
CA ASN A 303 -17.54 26.20 -5.57
C ASN A 303 -17.88 25.60 -6.95
N TYR A 304 -17.28 24.46 -7.30
CA TYR A 304 -17.47 23.75 -8.54
C TYR A 304 -17.84 22.30 -8.23
N ALA A 305 -18.57 21.65 -9.13
CA ALA A 305 -18.88 20.22 -9.06
C ALA A 305 -18.74 19.59 -10.45
N VAL A 306 -18.55 18.26 -10.49
CA VAL A 306 -18.59 17.48 -11.73
C VAL A 306 -20.05 17.23 -12.12
N ASP A 307 -20.38 17.44 -13.40
CA ASP A 307 -21.69 17.08 -13.96
C ASP A 307 -21.73 15.55 -14.22
N PRO A 308 -22.51 14.77 -13.45
CA PRO A 308 -22.54 13.32 -13.60
C PRO A 308 -23.14 12.86 -14.95
N ALA A 309 -23.99 13.68 -15.58
CA ALA A 309 -24.57 13.35 -16.89
C ALA A 309 -23.59 13.56 -18.07
N SER A 310 -22.43 14.16 -17.80
CA SER A 310 -21.37 14.40 -18.79
C SER A 310 -20.27 13.33 -18.83
N LEU A 311 -20.25 12.42 -17.86
CA LEU A 311 -19.21 11.39 -17.74
C LEU A 311 -19.43 10.23 -18.74
N PRO A 312 -18.35 9.58 -19.22
CA PRO A 312 -18.48 8.45 -20.13
C PRO A 312 -18.95 7.17 -19.42
N SER A 313 -19.45 6.22 -20.21
CA SER A 313 -19.85 4.91 -19.74
C SER A 313 -18.72 4.17 -19.02
N GLY A 314 -19.01 3.67 -17.82
CA GLY A 314 -18.07 2.93 -16.97
C GLY A 314 -17.53 3.73 -15.78
N VAL A 315 -17.63 5.06 -15.81
CA VAL A 315 -17.43 5.88 -14.60
C VAL A 315 -18.68 5.79 -13.73
N GLU A 316 -18.48 5.53 -12.44
CA GLU A 316 -19.52 5.31 -11.44
C GLU A 316 -19.60 6.52 -10.49
N VAL A 317 -20.79 7.07 -10.29
CA VAL A 317 -21.04 8.10 -9.25
C VAL A 317 -21.24 7.39 -7.92
N THR A 318 -20.17 7.31 -7.14
CA THR A 318 -20.15 6.53 -5.89
C THR A 318 -20.83 7.26 -4.75
N HIS A 319 -20.77 8.59 -4.72
CA HIS A 319 -21.35 9.39 -3.65
C HIS A 319 -22.14 10.59 -4.19
N VAL A 320 -23.21 10.96 -3.49
CA VAL A 320 -24.03 12.16 -3.78
C VAL A 320 -24.30 12.97 -2.51
N ASN A 321 -24.35 14.30 -2.64
CA ASN A 321 -24.74 15.17 -1.54
C ASN A 321 -26.27 15.14 -1.39
N LEU A 322 -26.77 14.84 -0.18
CA LEU A 322 -28.22 14.70 0.07
C LEU A 322 -28.96 16.05 0.15
N ASN A 323 -28.25 17.18 0.22
CA ASN A 323 -28.88 18.51 0.25
C ASN A 323 -29.32 19.01 -1.14
N ASP A 324 -28.59 18.67 -2.20
CA ASP A 324 -28.81 19.20 -3.56
C ASP A 324 -28.68 18.18 -4.71
N GLY A 325 -28.30 16.93 -4.41
CA GLY A 325 -28.08 15.87 -5.40
C GLY A 325 -26.79 15.99 -6.19
N SER A 326 -25.86 16.89 -5.83
CA SER A 326 -24.60 17.04 -6.55
C SER A 326 -23.68 15.82 -6.41
N CYS A 327 -22.86 15.60 -7.44
CA CYS A 327 -21.84 14.54 -7.44
C CYS A 327 -20.83 14.80 -6.32
N ALA A 328 -20.73 13.87 -5.37
CA ALA A 328 -19.83 13.95 -4.22
C ALA A 328 -18.66 12.96 -4.30
N GLY A 329 -18.68 11.99 -5.22
CA GLY A 329 -17.60 11.03 -5.40
C GLY A 329 -17.72 10.19 -6.67
N LEU A 330 -16.58 9.79 -7.23
CA LEU A 330 -16.47 8.99 -8.46
C LEU A 330 -15.63 7.73 -8.23
N SER A 331 -15.80 6.75 -9.11
CA SER A 331 -14.85 5.66 -9.32
C SER A 331 -14.82 5.24 -10.79
N PHE A 332 -13.65 4.86 -11.30
CA PHE A 332 -13.54 4.15 -12.58
C PHE A 332 -12.68 2.90 -12.38
N PRO A 333 -13.30 1.74 -12.09
CA PRO A 333 -12.56 0.52 -11.74
C PRO A 333 -11.66 0.00 -12.87
N ALA A 334 -12.00 0.27 -14.13
CA ALA A 334 -11.18 -0.13 -15.29
C ALA A 334 -9.86 0.65 -15.43
N MET A 335 -9.70 1.75 -14.70
CA MET A 335 -8.48 2.59 -14.69
C MET A 335 -7.89 2.77 -13.28
N ASN A 336 -8.36 1.97 -12.30
CA ASN A 336 -8.02 2.11 -10.87
C ASN A 336 -8.17 3.55 -10.33
N VAL A 337 -9.33 4.17 -10.59
CA VAL A 337 -9.65 5.52 -10.12
C VAL A 337 -10.69 5.50 -9.00
N MET A 338 -10.46 6.36 -8.00
CA MET A 338 -11.46 6.83 -7.05
C MET A 338 -11.32 8.35 -6.85
N SER A 339 -12.38 9.06 -6.44
CA SER A 339 -12.25 10.43 -5.96
C SER A 339 -13.44 10.86 -5.09
N LEU A 340 -13.21 11.82 -4.19
CA LEU A 340 -14.24 12.44 -3.35
C LEU A 340 -14.19 13.97 -3.48
N GLN A 341 -15.34 14.61 -3.65
CA GLN A 341 -15.48 16.07 -3.75
C GLN A 341 -15.34 16.77 -2.38
N TYR A 342 -15.59 16.04 -1.30
CA TYR A 342 -15.47 16.46 0.09
C TYR A 342 -14.08 16.14 0.67
N HIS A 343 -13.85 16.57 1.91
CA HIS A 343 -12.57 16.45 2.62
C HIS A 343 -12.60 15.30 3.64
N PRO A 344 -12.15 14.07 3.28
CA PRO A 344 -12.08 12.95 4.22
C PRO A 344 -11.06 13.18 5.34
N GLU A 345 -10.08 14.07 5.15
CA GLU A 345 -9.13 14.49 6.19
C GLU A 345 -9.72 15.49 7.19
N ALA A 346 -10.97 15.94 7.00
CA ALA A 346 -11.69 16.90 7.84
C ALA A 346 -10.86 18.16 8.14
N SER A 347 -10.62 18.47 9.42
CA SER A 347 -9.72 19.53 9.89
C SER A 347 -9.97 20.92 9.26
N PRO A 348 -11.05 21.64 9.64
CA PRO A 348 -12.07 21.26 10.63
C PRO A 348 -13.17 20.36 10.02
N GLY A 349 -13.90 19.64 10.88
CA GLY A 349 -15.06 18.84 10.50
C GLY A 349 -15.18 17.52 11.27
N PRO A 350 -16.27 16.77 11.04
CA PRO A 350 -16.45 15.39 11.50
C PRO A 350 -15.46 14.41 10.85
N HIS A 351 -15.26 13.24 11.44
CA HIS A 351 -14.31 12.22 10.96
C HIS A 351 -14.98 11.04 10.22
N ASP A 352 -16.31 11.06 10.06
CA ASP A 352 -17.13 10.02 9.42
C ASP A 352 -16.55 9.54 8.08
N SER A 353 -16.01 10.49 7.31
CA SER A 353 -15.46 10.33 5.97
C SER A 353 -14.03 9.79 5.88
N ASP A 354 -13.35 9.51 6.99
CA ASP A 354 -11.97 9.00 6.99
C ASP A 354 -11.84 7.64 6.26
N ASN A 355 -12.93 6.88 6.17
CA ASN A 355 -13.06 5.68 5.34
C ASN A 355 -12.69 5.90 3.86
N GLY A 356 -12.84 7.12 3.33
CA GLY A 356 -12.38 7.47 1.99
C GLY A 356 -10.87 7.28 1.79
N ILE A 357 -10.08 7.38 2.87
CA ILE A 357 -8.64 7.11 2.87
C ILE A 357 -8.37 5.61 2.97
N THR A 358 -9.09 4.87 3.84
CA THR A 358 -9.04 3.39 3.89
C THR A 358 -9.30 2.78 2.50
N LEU A 359 -10.33 3.26 1.79
CA LEU A 359 -10.68 2.81 0.44
C LEU A 359 -9.59 3.08 -0.61
N PHE A 360 -8.75 4.11 -0.42
CA PHE A 360 -7.57 4.33 -1.26
C PHE A 360 -6.50 3.26 -1.01
N PHE A 361 -6.24 2.84 0.23
CA PHE A 361 -5.34 1.70 0.49
C PHE A 361 -5.90 0.37 -0.03
N SER A 362 -7.22 0.19 -0.06
CA SER A 362 -7.85 -0.94 -0.78
C SER A 362 -7.66 -0.87 -2.30
N LEU A 363 -7.54 0.34 -2.88
CA LEU A 363 -7.25 0.55 -4.30
C LEU A 363 -5.78 0.27 -4.63
N LEU A 364 -4.85 0.72 -3.77
CA LEU A 364 -3.41 0.49 -3.88
C LEU A 364 -3.06 -1.00 -3.82
N SER A 365 -3.67 -1.74 -2.88
CA SER A 365 -3.48 -3.19 -2.71
C SER A 365 -4.22 -4.08 -3.73
N GLY A 366 -4.83 -3.50 -4.77
CA GLY A 366 -5.61 -4.21 -5.79
C GLY A 366 -6.95 -4.81 -5.31
N ASN A 367 -7.23 -4.72 -4.01
CA ASN A 367 -8.38 -5.35 -3.35
C ASN A 367 -9.68 -4.54 -3.42
N TYR A 368 -9.72 -3.50 -4.26
CA TYR A 368 -10.83 -2.56 -4.36
C TYR A 368 -12.19 -3.22 -4.62
N GLN A 369 -12.23 -4.30 -5.41
CA GLN A 369 -13.48 -5.00 -5.71
C GLN A 369 -14.07 -5.72 -4.47
N ASN A 370 -13.23 -6.14 -3.51
CA ASN A 370 -13.68 -6.75 -2.25
C ASN A 370 -14.10 -5.65 -1.27
N ALA A 371 -13.31 -4.59 -1.14
CA ALA A 371 -13.59 -3.47 -0.23
C ALA A 371 -14.93 -2.76 -0.54
N LYS A 372 -15.29 -2.64 -1.82
CA LYS A 372 -16.60 -2.16 -2.29
C LYS A 372 -17.83 -2.85 -1.68
N ALA A 373 -17.67 -4.08 -1.18
CA ALA A 373 -18.77 -4.87 -0.63
C ALA A 373 -18.86 -4.78 0.91
N MET A 374 -17.94 -4.08 1.56
CA MET A 374 -17.85 -3.96 3.03
C MET A 374 -18.13 -2.54 3.56
N HIS A 375 -18.11 -1.51 2.70
CA HIS A 375 -18.23 -0.09 3.05
C HIS A 375 -19.03 0.71 2.00
#